data_AF-A0A7C8Z617-F1
#
_entry.id   AF-A0A7C8Z617-F1
#
_cell.length_a   1.000
_cell.length_b   1.000
_cell.length_c   1.000
_cell.angle_alpha   90.00
_cell.angle_beta   90.00
_cell.angle_gamma   90.00
#
_symmetry.space_group_name_H-M   'P 1'
#
loop_
_entity.id
_entity.type
_entity.pdbx_description
1 polymer ?
#
loop_
_entity_poly.entity_id
_entity_poly.type
_entity_poly.pdbx_seq_one_letter_code
_entity_poly.pdbx_strand_id
1 'polypeptide(L)'
;LESLKNSLSLALVHFYPLAGQFATRADNEGRHECLVFIDCTKGPGAKFIHANLDMTVFDILSPTYVPLVVQSFFDLTGVTNHEGHTQPLLSVQVTELLDGIFIGVSMNHVLVDGTSFWHFWNTWSEIHEATNGDQLSISHPPV
;
A
#
# COMPACT_ATOMS: atom_id res chain seq x y z
N LEU A 1 13.63 6.20 -6.62
CA LEU A 1 13.24 5.14 -5.65
C LEU A 1 13.28 5.62 -4.20
N GLU A 2 14.41 6.12 -3.70
CA GLU A 2 14.53 6.56 -2.29
C GLU A 2 13.57 7.70 -1.93
N SER A 3 13.34 8.66 -2.84
CA SER A 3 12.34 9.71 -2.65
C SER A 3 10.91 9.16 -2.50
N LEU A 4 10.55 8.08 -3.22
CA LEU A 4 9.26 7.41 -3.10
C LEU A 4 9.11 6.68 -1.76
N LYS A 5 10.17 6.00 -1.30
CA LYS A 5 10.18 5.36 0.02
C LYS A 5 10.05 6.38 1.14
N ASN A 6 10.78 7.48 1.05
CA ASN A 6 10.75 8.55 2.05
C ASN A 6 9.37 9.22 2.10
N SER A 7 8.80 9.58 0.94
CA SER A 7 7.45 10.17 0.91
C SER A 7 6.38 9.19 1.38
N LEU A 8 6.52 7.89 1.10
CA LEU A 8 5.61 6.87 1.61
C LEU A 8 5.70 6.78 3.14
N SER A 9 6.91 6.79 3.70
CA SER A 9 7.11 6.79 5.14
C SER A 9 6.46 8.00 5.82
N LEU A 10 6.52 9.18 5.20
CA LEU A 10 5.85 10.38 5.70
C LEU A 10 4.33 10.28 5.58
N ALA A 11 3.81 9.77 4.46
CA ALA A 11 2.38 9.54 4.29
C ALA A 11 1.83 8.57 5.35
N LEU A 12 2.57 7.52 5.68
CA LEU A 12 2.19 6.55 6.70
C LEU A 12 2.12 7.12 8.12
N VAL A 13 2.70 8.30 8.40
CA VAL A 13 2.45 9.00 9.68
C VAL A 13 0.98 9.41 9.79
N HIS A 14 0.39 9.84 8.67
CA HIS A 14 -1.01 10.26 8.60
C HIS A 14 -1.96 9.06 8.44
N PHE A 15 -1.50 7.99 7.76
CA PHE A 15 -2.26 6.76 7.54
C PHE A 15 -1.67 5.57 8.31
N TYR A 16 -1.33 5.80 9.58
CA TYR A 16 -0.61 4.84 10.43
C TYR A 16 -1.25 3.44 10.53
N PRO A 17 -2.59 3.23 10.45
CA PRO A 17 -3.14 1.89 10.48
C PRO A 17 -2.69 1.00 9.30
N LEU A 18 -2.32 1.59 8.16
CA LEU A 18 -1.82 0.86 6.99
C LEU A 18 -0.46 0.20 7.22
N ALA A 19 0.31 0.69 8.21
CA ALA A 19 1.58 0.10 8.62
C ALA A 19 1.44 -0.92 9.77
N GLY A 20 0.23 -1.10 10.31
CA GLY A 20 -0.02 -2.06 11.37
C GLY A 20 -0.23 -3.49 10.87
N GLN A 21 -0.73 -4.34 11.76
CA GLN A 21 -1.11 -5.71 11.46
C GLN A 21 -2.38 -6.10 12.22
N PHE A 22 -3.19 -7.01 11.67
CA PHE A 22 -4.34 -7.51 12.43
C PHE A 22 -3.91 -8.28 13.67
N ALA A 23 -4.68 -8.08 14.73
CA ALA A 23 -4.62 -8.82 15.96
C ALA A 23 -6.04 -9.24 16.35
N THR A 24 -6.14 -10.44 16.90
CA THR A 24 -7.38 -10.98 17.44
C THR A 24 -7.21 -11.16 18.93
N ARG A 25 -8.11 -10.56 19.72
CA ARG A 25 -8.28 -10.83 21.13
C ARG A 25 -9.57 -11.63 21.31
N ALA A 26 -9.42 -12.92 21.60
CA ALA A 26 -10.53 -13.77 22.01
C ALA A 26 -10.66 -13.71 23.54
N ASP A 27 -11.88 -13.59 24.04
CA ASP A 27 -12.14 -13.70 25.47
C ASP A 27 -12.08 -15.18 25.91
N ASN A 28 -11.11 -15.50 26.77
CA ASN A 28 -10.95 -16.85 27.34
C ASN A 28 -11.92 -17.12 28.49
N GLU A 29 -12.71 -16.13 28.93
CA GLU A 29 -13.62 -16.23 30.09
C GLU A 29 -15.08 -16.55 29.71
N GLY A 30 -15.34 -16.97 28.47
CA GLY A 30 -16.62 -17.57 28.08
C GLY A 30 -17.68 -16.59 27.55
N ARG A 31 -17.36 -15.30 27.34
CA ARG A 31 -18.31 -14.33 26.72
C ARG A 31 -18.51 -14.52 25.21
N HIS A 32 -17.78 -15.44 24.56
CA HIS A 32 -17.80 -15.65 23.10
C HIS A 32 -17.54 -14.35 22.30
N GLU A 33 -16.81 -13.40 22.91
CA GLU A 33 -16.45 -12.14 22.27
C GLU A 33 -15.10 -12.30 21.57
N CYS A 34 -15.07 -11.92 20.30
CA CYS A 34 -13.86 -11.91 19.47
C CYS A 34 -13.68 -10.48 18.94
N LEU A 35 -12.63 -9.81 19.41
CA LEU A 35 -12.26 -8.49 18.93
C LEU A 35 -11.14 -8.62 17.91
N VAL A 36 -11.41 -8.21 16.67
CA VAL A 36 -10.40 -8.04 15.64
C VAL A 36 -10.09 -6.55 15.52
N PHE A 37 -8.82 -6.19 15.64
CA PHE A 37 -8.36 -4.81 15.58
C PHE A 37 -7.00 -4.73 14.88
N ILE A 38 -6.57 -3.51 14.55
CA ILE A 38 -5.26 -3.25 13.97
C ILE A 38 -4.30 -2.87 15.11
N ASP A 39 -3.31 -3.71 15.34
CA ASP A 39 -2.18 -3.36 16.19
C ASP A 39 -1.18 -2.55 15.37
N CYS A 40 -1.18 -1.23 15.57
CA CYS A 40 -0.32 -0.30 14.86
C CYS A 40 1.14 -0.31 15.38
N THR A 41 1.45 -1.13 16.39
CA THR A 41 2.81 -1.32 16.91
C THR A 41 3.43 -2.65 16.48
N LYS A 42 2.63 -3.51 15.83
CA LYS A 42 3.02 -4.85 15.39
C LYS A 42 3.25 -4.90 13.88
N GLY A 43 4.18 -5.76 13.50
CA GLY A 43 4.47 -6.07 12.10
C GLY A 43 5.62 -5.23 11.54
N PRO A 44 6.09 -5.56 10.33
CA PRO A 44 7.24 -4.90 9.72
C PRO A 44 6.92 -3.53 9.09
N GLY A 45 5.67 -3.04 9.19
CA GLY A 45 5.20 -1.87 8.45
C GLY A 45 4.61 -2.22 7.09
N ALA A 46 4.36 -1.18 6.28
CA ALA A 46 4.01 -1.34 4.87
C ALA A 46 5.20 -1.92 4.10
N LYS A 47 4.92 -2.82 3.15
CA LYS A 47 5.96 -3.43 2.31
C LYS A 47 6.21 -2.56 1.08
N PHE A 48 7.48 -2.30 0.80
CA PHE A 48 7.91 -1.55 -0.39
C PHE A 48 8.84 -2.42 -1.22
N ILE A 49 8.46 -2.72 -2.46
CA ILE A 49 9.19 -3.59 -3.37
C ILE A 49 9.68 -2.76 -4.55
N HIS A 50 10.93 -3.01 -4.94
CA HIS A 50 11.47 -2.53 -6.19
C HIS A 50 11.78 -3.73 -7.08
N ALA A 51 11.32 -3.66 -8.32
CA ALA A 51 11.56 -4.67 -9.34
C ALA A 51 11.95 -3.96 -10.65
N ASN A 52 12.55 -4.71 -11.57
CA ASN A 52 12.78 -4.26 -12.93
C ASN A 52 12.25 -5.30 -13.91
N LEU A 53 11.89 -4.85 -15.11
CA LEU A 53 11.48 -5.71 -16.19
C LEU A 53 11.83 -5.09 -17.53
N ASP A 54 12.43 -5.89 -18.42
CA ASP A 54 12.79 -5.48 -19.78
C ASP A 54 11.54 -5.47 -20.69
N MET A 55 10.60 -4.57 -20.38
CA MET A 55 9.41 -4.25 -21.16
C MET A 55 9.24 -2.74 -21.25
N THR A 56 8.57 -2.28 -22.28
CA THR A 56 8.19 -0.87 -22.42
C THR A 56 6.77 -0.62 -21.89
N VAL A 57 6.44 0.64 -21.61
CA VAL A 57 5.06 1.06 -21.32
C VAL A 57 4.13 0.70 -22.49
N PHE A 58 4.63 0.80 -23.72
CA PHE A 58 3.87 0.43 -24.92
C PHE A 58 3.49 -1.05 -24.94
N ASP A 59 4.36 -1.96 -24.49
CA ASP A 59 4.07 -3.39 -24.44
C ASP A 59 2.93 -3.72 -23.46
N ILE A 60 2.70 -2.87 -22.46
CA ILE A 60 1.62 -3.01 -21.48
C ILE A 60 0.31 -2.40 -22.00
N LEU A 61 0.37 -1.22 -22.62
CA LEU A 61 -0.81 -0.44 -22.99
C LEU A 61 -1.35 -0.73 -24.40
N SER A 62 -0.53 -1.24 -25.31
CA SER A 62 -0.94 -1.51 -26.70
C SER A 62 -1.87 -2.72 -26.89
N PRO A 63 -1.77 -3.82 -26.12
CA PRO A 63 -2.64 -4.97 -26.31
C PRO A 63 -4.09 -4.68 -25.93
N THR A 64 -5.04 -5.32 -26.61
CA THR A 64 -6.47 -5.19 -26.29
C THR A 64 -6.84 -5.74 -24.92
N TYR A 65 -6.13 -6.79 -24.48
CA TYR A 65 -6.33 -7.42 -23.17
C TYR A 65 -5.11 -7.15 -22.29
N VAL A 66 -5.35 -6.99 -20.98
CA VAL A 66 -4.28 -6.79 -20.01
C VAL A 66 -3.30 -7.98 -20.06
N PRO A 67 -2.02 -7.75 -20.37
CA PRO A 67 -1.02 -8.82 -20.42
C PRO A 67 -0.91 -9.56 -19.07
N LEU A 68 -0.78 -10.89 -19.10
CA LEU A 68 -0.70 -11.69 -17.86
C LEU A 68 0.47 -11.27 -16.95
N VAL A 69 1.55 -10.77 -17.52
CA VAL A 69 2.71 -10.26 -16.77
C VAL A 69 2.34 -9.13 -15.82
N VAL A 70 1.29 -8.34 -16.10
CA VAL A 70 0.82 -7.26 -15.22
C VAL A 70 0.42 -7.78 -13.84
N GLN A 71 -0.03 -9.04 -13.73
CA GLN A 71 -0.34 -9.65 -12.42
C GLN A 71 0.89 -9.73 -11.51
N SER A 72 2.10 -9.83 -12.08
CA SER A 72 3.36 -9.83 -11.32
C SER A 72 3.79 -8.44 -10.84
N PHE A 73 3.11 -7.38 -11.29
CA PHE A 73 3.38 -6.01 -10.83
C PHE A 73 2.70 -5.69 -9.49
N PHE A 74 1.88 -6.61 -9.00
CA PHE A 74 1.17 -6.50 -7.73
C PHE A 74 1.60 -7.63 -6.79
N ASP A 75 2.08 -7.24 -5.62
CA ASP A 75 2.31 -8.16 -4.51
C ASP A 75 0.99 -8.54 -3.83
N LEU A 76 1.00 -9.58 -2.99
CA LEU A 76 -0.18 -10.04 -2.23
C LEU A 76 -1.38 -10.49 -3.09
N THR A 77 -1.16 -10.77 -4.38
CA THR A 77 -2.20 -11.36 -5.24
C THR A 77 -2.66 -12.70 -4.66
N GLY A 78 -3.97 -12.85 -4.43
CA GLY A 78 -4.56 -14.06 -3.86
C GLY A 78 -4.51 -14.15 -2.33
N VAL A 79 -3.90 -13.17 -1.65
CA VAL A 79 -3.94 -13.08 -0.18
C VAL A 79 -5.34 -12.63 0.26
N THR A 80 -5.89 -13.35 1.24
CA THR A 80 -7.21 -13.05 1.80
C THR A 80 -7.12 -12.00 2.91
N ASN A 81 -8.22 -11.29 3.19
CA ASN A 81 -8.23 -10.26 4.22
C ASN A 81 -7.78 -10.77 5.59
N HIS A 82 -8.15 -12.02 5.97
CA HIS A 82 -7.77 -12.60 7.26
C HIS A 82 -6.25 -12.75 7.43
N GLU A 83 -5.52 -12.98 6.34
CA GLU A 83 -4.07 -13.15 6.37
C GLU A 83 -3.32 -11.86 6.74
N GLY A 84 -4.01 -10.71 6.83
CA GLY A 84 -3.48 -9.48 7.43
C GLY A 84 -3.01 -9.61 8.89
N HIS A 85 -3.19 -10.77 9.53
CA HIS A 85 -2.54 -11.12 10.81
C HIS A 85 -1.06 -11.46 10.70
N THR A 86 -0.60 -11.82 9.49
CA THR A 86 0.76 -12.30 9.21
C THR A 86 1.39 -11.61 8.00
N GLN A 87 0.57 -11.16 7.05
CA GLN A 87 0.97 -10.36 5.89
C GLN A 87 0.87 -8.85 6.19
N PRO A 88 1.59 -8.00 5.44
CA PRO A 88 1.40 -6.55 5.48
C PRO A 88 -0.02 -6.14 5.07
N LEU A 89 -0.53 -5.04 5.64
CA LEU A 89 -1.83 -4.48 5.27
C LEU A 89 -1.77 -3.56 4.03
N LEU A 90 -0.57 -3.04 3.73
CA LEU A 90 -0.23 -2.28 2.52
C LEU A 90 1.06 -2.84 1.92
N SER A 91 1.05 -3.08 0.61
CA SER A 91 2.23 -3.38 -0.19
C SER A 91 2.25 -2.48 -1.43
N VAL A 92 3.40 -1.85 -1.68
CA VAL A 92 3.65 -0.98 -2.83
C VAL A 92 4.82 -1.57 -3.62
N GLN A 93 4.60 -1.87 -4.90
CA GLN A 93 5.64 -2.34 -5.81
C GLN A 93 5.90 -1.32 -6.90
N VAL A 94 7.14 -0.85 -6.97
CA VAL A 94 7.65 -0.01 -8.07
C VAL A 94 8.41 -0.90 -9.03
N THR A 95 7.87 -1.09 -10.24
CA THR A 95 8.51 -1.85 -11.31
C THR A 95 9.08 -0.89 -12.34
N GLU A 96 10.40 -0.85 -12.47
CA GLU A 96 11.08 -0.08 -13.51
C GLU A 96 10.98 -0.81 -14.85
N LEU A 97 10.52 -0.08 -15.85
CA LEU A 97 10.42 -0.49 -17.24
C LEU A 97 11.51 0.21 -18.06
N LEU A 98 11.70 -0.19 -19.31
CA LEU A 98 12.74 0.38 -20.18
C LEU A 98 12.56 1.88 -20.41
N ASP A 99 11.32 2.37 -20.42
CA ASP A 99 10.94 3.75 -20.75
C ASP A 99 9.96 4.36 -19.73
N GLY A 100 9.80 3.75 -18.55
CA GLY A 100 8.87 4.24 -17.54
C GLY A 100 8.89 3.47 -16.22
N ILE A 101 7.87 3.72 -15.40
CA ILE A 101 7.64 3.01 -14.14
C ILE A 101 6.18 2.57 -14.04
N PHE A 102 5.96 1.41 -13.43
CA PHE A 102 4.65 0.95 -13.01
C PHE A 102 4.62 0.89 -11.48
N ILE A 103 3.60 1.50 -10.85
CA ILE A 103 3.41 1.46 -9.41
C ILE A 103 2.17 0.62 -9.11
N GLY A 104 2.38 -0.61 -8.63
CA GLY A 104 1.31 -1.49 -8.15
C GLY A 104 1.09 -1.29 -6.65
N VAL A 105 -0.16 -1.23 -6.22
CA VAL A 105 -0.52 -1.11 -4.80
C VAL A 105 -1.57 -2.13 -4.43
N SER A 106 -1.29 -2.87 -3.36
CA SER A 106 -2.17 -3.88 -2.79
C SER A 106 -2.47 -3.50 -1.34
N MET A 107 -3.76 -3.39 -1.01
CA MET A 107 -4.25 -2.96 0.31
C MET A 107 -5.32 -3.92 0.79
N ASN A 108 -5.29 -4.25 2.08
CA ASN A 108 -6.31 -5.10 2.69
C ASN A 108 -7.65 -4.35 2.74
N HIS A 109 -8.68 -4.89 2.07
CA HIS A 109 -9.94 -4.19 1.81
C HIS A 109 -10.82 -4.04 3.08
N VAL A 110 -10.47 -4.70 4.18
CA VAL A 110 -11.13 -4.46 5.48
C VAL A 110 -10.77 -3.07 6.03
N LEU A 111 -9.60 -2.51 5.67
CA LEU A 111 -9.17 -1.19 6.13
C LEU A 111 -9.68 -0.05 5.25
N VAL A 112 -9.83 -0.31 3.95
CA VAL A 112 -10.04 0.74 2.96
C VAL A 112 -11.18 0.41 2.02
N ASP A 113 -11.91 1.44 1.65
CA ASP A 113 -12.78 1.50 0.49
C ASP A 113 -12.11 2.29 -0.64
N GLY A 114 -12.80 2.45 -1.78
CA GLY A 114 -12.24 3.21 -2.91
C GLY A 114 -11.94 4.67 -2.57
N THR A 115 -12.74 5.30 -1.72
CA THR A 115 -12.56 6.72 -1.34
C THR A 115 -11.32 6.91 -0.49
N SER A 116 -11.17 6.10 0.56
CA SER A 116 -10.01 6.13 1.46
C SER A 116 -8.72 5.70 0.74
N PHE A 117 -8.80 4.77 -0.22
CA PHE A 117 -7.68 4.45 -1.10
C PHE A 117 -7.18 5.70 -1.87
N TRP A 118 -8.09 6.41 -2.54
CA TRP A 118 -7.71 7.59 -3.31
C TRP A 118 -7.24 8.74 -2.43
N HIS A 119 -7.79 8.87 -1.22
CA HIS A 119 -7.30 9.83 -0.24
C HIS A 119 -5.84 9.55 0.11
N PHE A 120 -5.50 8.30 0.47
CA PHE A 120 -4.12 7.88 0.72
C PHE A 120 -3.22 8.15 -0.50
N TRP A 121 -3.65 7.74 -1.69
CA TRP A 121 -2.87 7.91 -2.93
C TRP A 121 -2.54 9.37 -3.23
N ASN A 122 -3.54 10.24 -3.16
CA ASN A 122 -3.38 11.67 -3.44
C ASN A 122 -2.51 12.35 -2.38
N THR A 123 -2.69 12.03 -1.10
CA THR A 123 -1.84 12.56 -0.03
C THR A 123 -0.39 12.09 -0.17
N TRP A 124 -0.16 10.82 -0.53
CA TRP A 124 1.19 10.33 -0.78
C TRP A 124 1.85 11.05 -1.97
N SER A 125 1.09 11.30 -3.05
CA SER A 125 1.55 12.08 -4.20
C SER A 125 1.91 13.52 -3.81
N GLU A 126 1.04 14.20 -3.06
CA GLU A 126 1.26 15.57 -2.58
C GLU A 126 2.52 15.64 -1.69
N ILE A 127 2.69 14.69 -0.77
CA ILE A 127 3.89 14.59 0.07
C ILE A 127 5.13 14.36 -0.79
N HIS A 128 5.06 13.50 -1.81
CA HIS A 128 6.20 13.23 -2.70
C HIS A 128 6.64 14.48 -3.46
N GLU A 129 5.70 15.23 -4.03
CA GLU A 129 5.97 16.52 -4.67
C GLU A 129 6.52 17.54 -3.68
N ALA A 130 5.91 17.65 -2.50
CA ALA A 130 6.30 18.56 -1.44
C ALA A 130 7.70 18.24 -0.90
N THR A 131 8.12 16.99 -0.77
CA THR A 131 9.50 16.64 -0.34
C THR A 131 10.57 17.03 -1.36
N ASN A 132 10.19 17.35 -2.59
CA ASN A 132 11.08 17.94 -3.59
C ASN A 132 11.09 19.49 -3.51
N GLY A 133 10.32 20.09 -2.59
CA GLY A 133 10.26 21.52 -2.26
C GLY A 133 10.30 21.78 -0.73
N ASP A 134 10.38 23.04 -0.29
CA ASP A 134 10.63 23.37 1.13
C ASP A 134 9.37 23.44 2.03
N GLN A 135 8.21 22.90 1.62
CA GLN A 135 6.96 23.00 2.39
C GLN A 135 6.12 21.71 2.39
N LEU A 136 6.06 21.02 3.54
CA LEU A 136 5.13 19.92 3.80
C LEU A 136 3.83 20.45 4.42
N SER A 137 2.84 20.74 3.58
CA SER A 137 1.44 20.94 4.00
C SER A 137 0.55 20.00 3.19
N ILE A 138 -0.27 19.19 3.87
CA ILE A 138 -1.23 18.29 3.20
C ILE A 138 -2.56 19.02 3.07
N SER A 139 -3.08 19.07 1.85
CA SER A 139 -4.32 19.75 1.50
C SER A 139 -5.54 19.19 2.23
N HIS A 140 -5.59 17.87 2.43
CA HIS A 140 -6.70 17.15 3.06
C HIS A 140 -6.14 16.14 4.07
N PRO A 141 -5.97 16.50 5.36
CA PRO A 141 -5.50 15.55 6.37
C PRO A 141 -6.57 14.45 6.62
N PRO A 142 -6.16 13.19 6.86
CA PRO A 142 -7.08 12.15 7.31
C PRO A 142 -7.67 12.49 8.68
N VAL A 143 -8.93 12.07 8.88
CA VAL A 143 -9.73 12.31 10.10
C VAL A 143 -9.40 11.28 11.17
#